data_AF-A0A2G8JRA3-F1
#
_entry.id   AF-A0A2G8JRA3-F1
#
_cell.length_a   1.000
_cell.length_b   1.000
_cell.length_c   1.000
_cell.angle_alpha   90.00
_cell.angle_beta   90.00
_cell.angle_gamma   90.00
#
_symmetry.space_group_name_H-M   'P 1'
#
loop_
_entity.id
_entity.type
_entity.pdbx_description
1 polymer ?
#
loop_
_entity_poly.entity_id
_entity_poly.type
_entity_poly.pdbx_seq_one_letter_code
_entity_poly.pdbx_strand_id
1 'polypeptide(L)'
;MDIIDTITRENTTTKEVVLASERIAEISDFEDFLEEDPQRIELVISSLESVVRAGEASIKVTDPAVRTIDNLMNLDRDILEDGMIEGGRAVAALEEQITNFQTNDDGNFSTVLDNVGVNAVKIDARGVGSSLAYANILPENETLSIDGALQEGNTRLFSDGDAIPLRERLHPYRYQQRF
;
A
#
# COMPACT_ATOMS: atom_id res chain seq x y z
N MET A 1 -8.49 0.84 -29.28
CA MET A 1 -8.78 -0.22 -28.32
C MET A 1 -9.14 0.51 -27.04
N ASP A 2 -10.35 0.30 -26.53
CA ASP A 2 -10.88 1.06 -25.40
C ASP A 2 -10.06 0.74 -24.14
N ILE A 3 -9.72 1.77 -23.36
CA ILE A 3 -9.00 1.62 -22.10
C ILE A 3 -9.86 0.76 -21.15
N ILE A 4 -11.18 0.92 -21.22
CA ILE A 4 -12.16 0.17 -20.42
C ILE A 4 -12.20 -1.31 -20.83
N ASP A 5 -12.15 -1.62 -22.13
CA ASP A 5 -12.07 -3.01 -22.63
C ASP A 5 -10.80 -3.73 -22.16
N THR A 6 -9.74 -2.97 -21.88
CA THR A 6 -8.44 -3.53 -21.47
C THR A 6 -8.43 -3.92 -19.98
N ILE A 7 -9.14 -3.18 -19.13
CA ILE A 7 -9.18 -3.38 -17.67
C ILE A 7 -10.34 -4.27 -17.19
N THR A 8 -11.37 -4.48 -18.01
CA THR A 8 -12.57 -5.29 -17.66
C THR A 8 -12.50 -6.76 -18.09
N ARG A 9 -11.45 -7.17 -18.81
CA ARG A 9 -11.31 -8.54 -19.31
C ARG A 9 -10.90 -9.51 -18.19
N GLU A 10 -11.52 -10.68 -18.12
CA GLU A 10 -11.05 -11.75 -17.23
C GLU A 10 -9.61 -12.16 -17.58
N ASN A 11 -8.71 -12.03 -16.61
CA ASN A 11 -7.30 -12.43 -16.76
C ASN A 11 -7.17 -13.91 -16.37
N THR A 12 -6.94 -14.77 -17.36
CA THR A 12 -6.94 -16.23 -17.17
C THR A 12 -5.55 -16.83 -17.07
N THR A 13 -4.51 -16.06 -17.42
CA THR A 13 -3.12 -16.49 -17.39
C THR A 13 -2.24 -15.51 -16.61
N THR A 14 -1.15 -16.01 -16.01
CA THR A 14 -0.13 -15.19 -15.33
C THR A 14 0.33 -13.99 -16.16
N LYS A 15 0.54 -14.18 -17.47
CA LYS A 15 0.98 -13.10 -18.37
C LYS A 15 -0.09 -12.00 -18.50
N GLU A 16 -1.35 -12.40 -18.60
CA GLU A 16 -2.47 -11.45 -18.66
C GLU A 16 -2.62 -10.69 -17.35
N VAL A 17 -2.48 -11.37 -16.20
CA VAL A 17 -2.53 -10.73 -14.88
C VAL A 17 -1.41 -9.70 -14.72
N VAL A 18 -0.18 -10.03 -15.11
CA VAL A 18 0.95 -9.08 -15.07
C VAL A 18 0.68 -7.87 -15.96
N LEU A 19 0.30 -8.09 -17.22
CA LEU A 19 0.02 -6.99 -18.15
C LEU A 19 -1.14 -6.11 -17.68
N ALA A 20 -2.19 -6.71 -17.11
CA ALA A 20 -3.32 -5.97 -16.55
C ALA A 20 -2.88 -5.13 -15.35
N SER A 21 -2.08 -5.70 -14.43
CA SER A 21 -1.58 -4.97 -13.26
C SER A 21 -0.72 -3.76 -13.65
N GLU A 22 0.19 -3.92 -14.63
CA GLU A 22 0.99 -2.82 -15.17
C GLU A 22 0.10 -1.76 -15.81
N ARG A 23 -0.89 -2.18 -16.59
CA ARG A 23 -1.79 -1.26 -17.29
C ARG A 23 -2.69 -0.46 -16.33
N ILE A 24 -3.17 -1.09 -15.26
CA ILE A 24 -3.95 -0.42 -14.23
C ILE A 24 -3.10 0.63 -13.52
N ALA A 25 -1.85 0.30 -13.17
CA ALA A 25 -0.92 1.25 -12.57
C ALA A 25 -0.65 2.44 -13.51
N GLU A 26 -0.41 2.20 -14.80
CA GLU A 26 -0.28 3.27 -15.80
C GLU A 26 -1.53 4.15 -15.88
N ILE A 27 -2.73 3.56 -15.93
CA ILE A 27 -3.99 4.33 -16.01
C ILE A 27 -4.19 5.17 -14.75
N SER A 28 -3.84 4.63 -13.58
CA SER A 28 -4.01 5.31 -12.30
C SER A 28 -3.13 6.56 -12.15
N ASP A 29 -2.04 6.66 -12.92
CA ASP A 29 -1.10 7.79 -12.92
C ASP A 29 -1.61 9.01 -13.71
N PHE A 30 -2.71 8.87 -14.46
CA PHE A 30 -3.32 9.97 -15.21
C PHE A 30 -4.41 10.65 -14.38
N GLU A 31 -4.02 11.52 -13.45
CA GLU A 31 -4.92 12.25 -12.54
C GLU A 31 -6.07 12.93 -13.31
N ASP A 32 -5.76 13.81 -14.27
CA ASP A 32 -6.77 14.51 -15.09
C ASP A 32 -7.82 13.56 -15.69
N PHE A 33 -7.42 12.37 -16.14
CA PHE A 33 -8.33 11.37 -16.70
C PHE A 33 -9.26 10.78 -15.64
N LEU A 34 -8.80 10.58 -14.41
CA LEU A 34 -9.63 10.05 -13.32
C LEU A 34 -10.56 11.10 -12.74
N GLU A 35 -10.09 12.35 -12.63
CA GLU A 35 -10.86 13.46 -12.07
C GLU A 35 -12.03 13.89 -12.96
N GLU A 36 -11.91 13.71 -14.28
CA GLU A 36 -12.97 14.00 -15.24
C GLU A 36 -14.26 13.18 -15.00
N ASP A 37 -14.13 11.96 -14.47
CA ASP A 37 -15.25 11.04 -14.27
C ASP A 37 -14.94 10.08 -13.10
N PRO A 38 -15.55 10.31 -11.92
CA PRO A 38 -15.33 9.49 -10.74
C PRO A 38 -15.64 7.99 -10.94
N GLN A 39 -16.46 7.62 -11.94
CA GLN A 39 -16.71 6.21 -12.26
C GLN A 39 -15.45 5.49 -12.76
N ARG A 40 -14.46 6.23 -13.27
CA ARG A 40 -13.17 5.67 -13.72
C ARG A 40 -12.34 5.17 -12.55
N ILE A 41 -12.44 5.80 -11.38
CA ILE A 41 -11.74 5.35 -10.18
C ILE A 41 -12.33 4.01 -9.69
N GLU A 42 -13.65 3.88 -9.70
CA GLU A 42 -14.32 2.61 -9.39
C GLU A 42 -13.91 1.49 -10.36
N LEU A 43 -13.72 1.81 -11.65
CA LEU A 43 -13.19 0.86 -12.62
C LEU A 43 -11.76 0.45 -12.30
N VAL A 44 -10.87 1.40 -11.97
CA VAL A 44 -9.48 1.10 -11.57
C VAL A 44 -9.46 0.17 -10.35
N ILE A 45 -10.25 0.45 -9.31
CA ILE A 45 -10.31 -0.37 -8.10
C ILE A 45 -10.87 -1.76 -8.41
N SER A 46 -11.99 -1.85 -9.13
CA SER A 46 -12.58 -3.14 -9.51
C SER A 46 -11.63 -3.99 -10.37
N SER A 47 -10.87 -3.36 -11.24
CA SER A 47 -9.85 -4.03 -12.05
C SER A 47 -8.65 -4.48 -11.22
N LEU A 48 -8.22 -3.68 -10.24
CA LEU A 48 -7.20 -4.08 -9.28
C LEU A 48 -7.68 -5.31 -8.48
N GLU A 49 -8.88 -5.28 -7.92
CA GLU A 49 -9.46 -6.42 -7.21
C GLU A 49 -9.52 -7.68 -8.08
N SER A 50 -9.83 -7.54 -9.38
CA SER A 50 -9.83 -8.66 -10.34
C SER A 50 -8.44 -9.25 -10.55
N VAL A 51 -7.42 -8.39 -10.72
CA VAL A 51 -6.01 -8.80 -10.83
C VAL A 51 -5.55 -9.53 -9.56
N VAL A 52 -5.90 -9.00 -8.38
CA VAL A 52 -5.53 -9.58 -7.10
C VAL A 52 -6.22 -10.93 -6.87
N ARG A 53 -7.51 -11.04 -7.20
CA ARG A 53 -8.27 -12.31 -7.10
C ARG A 53 -7.72 -13.43 -7.97
N ALA A 54 -6.95 -13.11 -9.01
CA ALA A 54 -6.27 -14.13 -9.82
C ALA A 54 -5.17 -14.87 -9.04
N GLY A 55 -4.72 -14.34 -7.90
CA GLY A 55 -3.83 -15.03 -6.97
C GLY A 55 -2.39 -15.14 -7.46
N GLU A 56 -1.97 -14.33 -8.42
CA GLU A 56 -0.61 -14.36 -8.96
C GLU A 56 0.38 -13.80 -7.93
N ALA A 57 1.10 -14.72 -7.28
CA ALA A 57 2.16 -14.41 -6.35
C ALA A 57 3.42 -13.98 -7.14
N SER A 58 3.49 -12.72 -7.57
CA SER A 58 4.64 -12.22 -8.31
C SER A 58 4.93 -10.78 -7.98
N ILE A 59 6.22 -10.42 -7.94
CA ILE A 59 6.65 -9.03 -7.79
C ILE A 59 6.14 -8.16 -8.93
N LYS A 60 5.98 -8.76 -10.13
CA LYS A 60 5.45 -8.11 -11.33
C LYS A 60 3.95 -7.79 -11.25
N VAL A 61 3.26 -8.27 -10.22
CA VAL A 61 1.87 -7.90 -9.91
C VAL A 61 1.82 -7.06 -8.64
N THR A 62 2.63 -7.42 -7.66
CA THR A 62 2.68 -6.77 -6.35
C THR A 62 3.18 -5.33 -6.43
N ASP A 63 4.25 -5.07 -7.19
CA ASP A 63 4.76 -3.70 -7.36
C ASP A 63 3.75 -2.78 -8.08
N PRO A 64 3.16 -3.16 -9.23
CA PRO A 64 2.09 -2.37 -9.85
C PRO A 64 0.85 -2.18 -8.97
N ALA A 65 0.48 -3.17 -8.15
CA ALA A 65 -0.64 -3.03 -7.21
C ALA A 65 -0.36 -1.94 -6.17
N VAL A 66 0.85 -1.89 -5.60
CA VAL A 66 1.22 -0.82 -4.66
C VAL A 66 1.23 0.54 -5.34
N ARG A 67 1.79 0.65 -6.55
CA ARG A 67 1.79 1.89 -7.33
C ARG A 67 0.38 2.38 -7.67
N THR A 68 -0.54 1.46 -7.99
CA THR A 68 -1.95 1.82 -8.24
C THR A 68 -2.56 2.52 -7.03
N ILE A 69 -2.34 2.00 -5.82
CA ILE A 69 -2.86 2.63 -4.60
C ILE A 69 -2.17 3.96 -4.32
N ASP A 70 -0.86 4.03 -4.50
CA ASP A 70 -0.09 5.26 -4.31
C ASP A 70 -0.58 6.39 -5.23
N ASN A 71 -0.85 6.08 -6.50
CA ASN A 71 -1.40 7.01 -7.47
C ASN A 71 -2.82 7.44 -7.11
N LEU A 72 -3.68 6.51 -6.68
CA LEU A 72 -5.03 6.85 -6.22
C LEU A 72 -5.02 7.76 -4.98
N MET A 73 -3.97 7.71 -4.16
CA MET A 73 -3.78 8.61 -3.02
C MET A 73 -3.27 10.00 -3.39
N ASN A 74 -2.85 10.23 -4.64
CA ASN A 74 -2.55 11.58 -5.14
C ASN A 74 -3.81 12.37 -5.49
N LEU A 75 -4.93 11.68 -5.77
CA LEU A 75 -6.19 12.31 -6.13
C LEU A 75 -6.76 13.15 -4.99
N ASP A 76 -7.44 14.24 -5.35
CA ASP A 76 -8.12 15.09 -4.38
C ASP A 76 -9.16 14.31 -3.57
N ARG A 77 -9.16 14.54 -2.26
CA ARG A 77 -10.01 13.81 -1.30
C ARG A 77 -11.50 13.90 -1.65
N ASP A 78 -11.94 15.05 -2.14
CA ASP A 78 -13.34 15.27 -2.51
C ASP A 78 -13.76 14.36 -3.68
N ILE A 79 -12.84 14.02 -4.58
CA ILE A 79 -13.05 13.12 -5.72
C ILE A 79 -13.13 11.67 -5.25
N LEU A 80 -12.28 11.30 -4.27
CA LEU A 80 -12.34 9.99 -3.62
C LEU A 80 -13.65 9.81 -2.83
N GLU A 81 -14.14 10.86 -2.18
CA GLU A 81 -15.40 10.80 -1.41
C GLU A 81 -16.65 10.79 -2.32
N ASP A 82 -16.65 11.53 -3.44
CA ASP A 82 -17.77 11.55 -4.41
C ASP A 82 -17.86 10.28 -5.26
N GLY A 83 -16.75 9.58 -5.50
CA GLY A 83 -16.71 8.36 -6.33
C GLY A 83 -17.34 7.11 -5.70
N MET A 84 -17.98 7.20 -4.51
CA MET A 84 -18.37 6.05 -3.69
C MET A 84 -17.19 5.10 -3.38
N ILE A 85 -15.97 5.63 -3.39
CA ILE A 85 -14.75 4.85 -3.18
C ILE A 85 -14.63 4.61 -1.69
N GLU A 86 -15.04 3.42 -1.26
CA GLU A 86 -14.63 2.92 0.04
C GLU A 86 -13.11 2.74 -0.03
N GLY A 87 -12.33 3.69 0.51
CA GLY A 87 -10.87 3.54 0.63
C GLY A 87 -10.47 2.20 1.26
N GLY A 88 -11.38 1.56 2.01
CA GLY A 88 -11.24 0.19 2.49
C GLY A 88 -11.09 -0.88 1.40
N ARG A 89 -11.74 -0.76 0.22
CA ARG A 89 -11.62 -1.73 -0.87
C ARG A 89 -10.25 -1.71 -1.52
N ALA A 90 -9.74 -0.53 -1.81
CA ALA A 90 -8.42 -0.36 -2.40
C ALA A 90 -7.32 -0.89 -1.45
N VAL A 91 -7.45 -0.59 -0.15
CA VAL A 91 -6.56 -1.13 0.89
C VAL A 91 -6.71 -2.65 1.02
N ALA A 92 -7.93 -3.19 1.04
CA ALA A 92 -8.16 -4.64 1.14
C ALA A 92 -7.58 -5.40 -0.07
N ALA A 93 -7.71 -4.86 -1.28
CA ALA A 93 -7.08 -5.44 -2.47
C ALA A 93 -5.56 -5.46 -2.36
N LEU A 94 -4.95 -4.39 -1.83
CA LEU A 94 -3.51 -4.36 -1.57
C LEU A 94 -3.11 -5.41 -0.52
N GLU A 95 -3.82 -5.48 0.61
CA GLU A 95 -3.57 -6.48 1.66
C GLU A 95 -3.67 -7.92 1.14
N GLU A 96 -4.67 -8.21 0.30
CA GLU A 96 -4.84 -9.51 -0.34
C GLU A 96 -3.68 -9.81 -1.31
N GLN A 97 -3.22 -8.83 -2.09
CA GLN A 97 -2.07 -9.05 -2.98
C GLN A 97 -0.77 -9.28 -2.22
N ILE A 98 -0.53 -8.55 -1.13
CA ILE A 98 0.61 -8.80 -0.24
C ILE A 98 0.52 -10.21 0.34
N THR A 99 -0.68 -10.64 0.75
CA THR A 99 -0.92 -12.02 1.23
C THR A 99 -0.61 -13.05 0.16
N ASN A 100 -1.07 -12.83 -1.09
CA ASN A 100 -0.75 -13.69 -2.23
C ASN A 100 0.76 -13.77 -2.45
N PHE A 101 1.47 -12.65 -2.45
CA PHE A 101 2.93 -12.62 -2.62
C PHE A 101 3.65 -13.37 -1.50
N GLN A 102 3.15 -13.28 -0.27
CA GLN A 102 3.66 -14.03 0.89
C GLN A 102 3.42 -15.54 0.79
N THR A 103 2.69 -16.06 -0.21
CA THR A 103 2.65 -17.53 -0.42
C THR A 103 3.94 -18.07 -1.06
N ASN A 104 4.72 -17.24 -1.78
CA ASN A 104 5.99 -17.64 -2.39
C ASN A 104 7.12 -17.82 -1.37
N ASP A 105 8.07 -18.71 -1.65
CA ASP A 105 9.19 -19.03 -0.74
C ASP A 105 10.00 -17.79 -0.31
N ASP A 106 10.23 -16.83 -1.21
CA ASP A 106 10.93 -15.55 -0.95
C ASP A 106 9.98 -14.38 -0.62
N GLY A 107 8.77 -14.65 -0.13
CA GLY A 107 7.66 -13.70 0.02
C GLY A 107 7.85 -12.51 0.98
N ASN A 108 9.09 -12.15 1.34
CA ASN A 108 9.37 -10.87 1.95
C ASN A 108 9.30 -9.77 0.89
N PHE A 109 8.63 -8.67 1.21
CA PHE A 109 8.47 -7.54 0.32
C PHE A 109 8.51 -6.24 1.11
N SER A 110 9.29 -5.27 0.64
CA SER A 110 9.23 -3.92 1.19
C SER A 110 9.37 -2.91 0.06
N THR A 111 8.52 -1.90 0.08
CA THR A 111 8.57 -0.77 -0.83
C THR A 111 8.01 0.46 -0.15
N VAL A 112 8.44 1.61 -0.62
CA VAL A 112 8.06 2.91 -0.09
C VAL A 112 7.90 3.83 -1.28
N LEU A 113 6.71 4.38 -1.40
CA LEU A 113 6.32 5.38 -2.37
C LEU A 113 5.85 6.64 -1.62
N ASP A 114 5.36 7.66 -2.33
CA ASP A 114 5.10 8.98 -1.77
C ASP A 114 3.97 9.00 -0.74
N ASN A 115 2.97 8.13 -0.91
CA ASN A 115 1.81 8.02 -0.02
C ASN A 115 1.70 6.64 0.64
N VAL A 116 2.34 5.61 0.08
CA VAL A 116 2.21 4.22 0.54
C VAL A 116 3.56 3.61 0.93
N GLY A 117 3.64 3.10 2.16
CA GLY A 117 4.74 2.23 2.62
C GLY A 117 4.23 0.82 2.90
N VAL A 118 4.89 -0.19 2.33
CA VAL A 118 4.59 -1.61 2.58
C VAL A 118 5.83 -2.30 3.14
N ASN A 119 5.63 -3.06 4.21
CA ASN A 119 6.62 -3.97 4.75
C ASN A 119 5.95 -5.29 5.13
N ALA A 120 6.24 -6.33 4.35
CA ALA A 120 5.71 -7.67 4.47
C ALA A 120 6.85 -8.63 4.77
N VAL A 121 6.83 -9.24 5.96
CA VAL A 121 7.89 -10.11 6.45
C VAL A 121 7.32 -11.46 6.85
N LYS A 122 7.89 -12.54 6.30
CA LYS A 122 7.67 -13.90 6.76
C LYS A 122 8.45 -14.14 8.04
N ILE A 123 7.76 -14.66 9.05
CA ILE A 123 8.33 -14.91 10.36
C ILE A 123 8.14 -16.39 10.69
N ASP A 124 9.24 -17.11 10.95
CA ASP A 124 9.13 -18.44 11.55
C ASP A 124 8.64 -18.29 12.98
N ALA A 125 7.43 -18.77 13.24
CA ALA A 125 6.81 -18.71 14.57
C ALA A 125 7.67 -19.36 15.66
N ARG A 126 8.54 -20.32 15.31
CA ARG A 126 9.49 -20.93 16.26
C ARG A 126 10.63 -20.00 16.67
N GLY A 127 10.92 -18.99 15.85
CA GLY A 127 11.89 -17.94 16.13
C GLY A 127 11.29 -16.71 16.81
N VAL A 128 9.97 -16.68 17.02
CA VAL A 128 9.31 -15.64 17.82
C VAL A 128 9.41 -16.03 19.29
N GLY A 129 9.94 -15.13 20.11
CA GLY A 129 9.96 -15.27 21.56
C GLY A 129 8.56 -15.17 22.18
N SER A 130 8.40 -14.31 23.19
CA SER A 130 7.09 -14.09 23.83
C SER A 130 6.15 -13.19 23.03
N SER A 131 6.69 -12.28 22.23
CA SER A 131 5.90 -11.41 21.35
C SER A 131 6.71 -10.88 20.17
N LEU A 132 6.00 -10.41 19.16
CA LEU A 132 6.53 -9.66 18.03
C LEU A 132 6.24 -8.18 18.22
N ALA A 133 7.24 -7.32 18.00
CA ALA A 133 7.08 -5.87 18.03
C ALA A 133 7.56 -5.23 16.73
N TYR A 134 6.77 -4.28 16.24
CA TYR A 134 7.09 -3.45 15.07
C TYR A 134 7.31 -2.00 15.53
N ALA A 135 8.39 -1.39 15.10
CA ALA A 135 8.68 0.02 15.37
C ALA A 135 9.43 0.68 14.21
N ASN A 136 9.12 1.95 13.96
CA ASN A 136 9.87 2.79 13.03
C ASN A 136 11.08 3.39 13.78
N ILE A 137 12.28 3.29 13.21
CA ILE A 137 13.45 3.98 13.77
C ILE A 137 13.49 5.38 13.16
N LEU A 138 13.39 6.42 13.98
CA LEU A 138 13.59 7.80 13.55
C LEU A 138 15.10 8.14 13.57
N PRO A 139 15.59 9.01 12.66
CA PRO A 139 17.01 9.33 12.54
C PRO A 139 17.61 9.89 13.85
N GLU A 140 18.93 9.73 13.99
CA GLU A 140 19.72 9.99 15.20
C GLU A 140 19.48 11.40 15.78
N ASN A 141 18.62 11.47 16.80
CA ASN A 141 18.47 12.52 17.84
C ASN A 141 17.12 12.44 18.56
N GLU A 142 16.23 11.52 18.18
CA GLU A 142 14.98 11.28 18.88
C GLU A 142 15.11 10.12 19.87
N THR A 143 14.85 10.41 21.15
CA THR A 143 14.82 9.37 22.17
C THR A 143 13.59 8.51 21.93
N LEU A 144 13.77 7.31 21.39
CA LEU A 144 12.69 6.33 21.27
C LEU A 144 12.12 6.10 22.67
N SER A 145 10.84 6.46 22.87
CA SER A 145 10.09 6.04 24.06
C SER A 145 9.80 4.55 23.89
N ILE A 146 10.76 3.72 24.30
CA ILE A 146 10.65 2.27 24.33
C ILE A 146 9.69 1.91 25.47
N ASP A 147 8.39 1.88 25.19
CA ASP A 147 7.38 1.41 26.14
C ASP A 147 6.70 0.13 25.63
N GLY A 148 6.48 -0.84 26.52
CA GLY A 148 5.82 -2.12 26.20
C GLY A 148 6.66 -3.13 25.39
N ALA A 149 6.16 -3.55 24.22
CA ALA A 149 6.59 -4.74 23.46
C ALA A 149 8.04 -4.72 22.94
N LEU A 150 8.78 -3.64 23.14
CA LEU A 150 10.18 -3.48 22.75
C LEU A 150 11.18 -3.90 23.86
N GLN A 151 10.75 -4.67 24.86
CA GLN A 151 11.59 -5.24 25.92
C GLN A 151 12.59 -6.30 25.41
N GLU A 152 13.55 -6.68 26.26
CA GLU A 152 14.52 -7.74 26.00
C GLU A 152 13.81 -9.11 25.95
N GLY A 153 14.11 -9.94 24.94
CA GLY A 153 13.45 -11.25 24.72
C GLY A 153 12.35 -11.27 23.64
N ASN A 154 12.02 -10.12 23.06
CA ASN A 154 11.06 -10.02 21.95
C ASN A 154 11.76 -9.92 20.58
N THR A 155 11.13 -10.48 19.55
CA THR A 155 11.58 -10.32 18.16
C THR A 155 11.20 -8.92 17.69
N ARG A 156 12.19 -8.14 17.21
CA ARG A 156 12.03 -6.74 16.77
C ARG A 156 12.22 -6.63 15.27
N LEU A 157 11.28 -5.99 14.59
CA LEU A 157 11.41 -5.58 13.19
C LEU A 157 11.56 -4.06 13.14
N PHE A 158 12.57 -3.61 12.39
CA PHE A 158 12.87 -2.20 12.18
C PHE A 158 12.67 -1.86 10.71
N SER A 159 11.95 -0.78 10.42
CA SER A 159 12.02 -0.11 9.12
C SER A 159 12.88 1.14 9.25
N ASP A 160 13.59 1.47 8.17
CA ASP A 160 14.28 2.74 8.06
C ASP A 160 13.24 3.87 8.04
N GLY A 161 13.31 4.81 8.99
CA GLY A 161 12.37 5.91 9.10
C GLY A 161 12.50 6.94 7.99
N ASP A 162 13.65 7.00 7.31
CA ASP A 162 13.85 7.83 6.13
C ASP A 162 13.13 7.25 4.89
N ALA A 163 12.75 5.97 4.97
CA ALA A 163 11.93 5.28 3.98
C ALA A 163 10.44 5.28 4.38
N ILE A 164 9.97 6.25 5.14
CA ILE A 164 8.53 6.50 5.29
C ILE A 164 8.34 7.99 5.06
N PRO A 165 7.56 8.43 4.05
CA PRO A 165 7.22 9.84 3.91
C PRO A 165 6.30 10.23 5.07
N LEU A 166 6.91 10.53 6.21
CA LEU A 166 6.27 11.27 7.28
C LEU A 166 6.06 12.67 6.72
N ARG A 167 4.90 12.91 6.07
CA ARG A 167 4.47 14.28 5.78
C ARG A 167 4.73 15.11 7.03
N GLU A 168 5.49 16.17 6.83
CA GLU A 168 6.03 17.05 7.86
C GLU A 168 5.05 17.22 9.01
N ARG A 169 5.55 17.03 10.23
CA ARG A 169 4.91 17.39 11.50
C ARG A 169 4.04 18.64 11.31
N LEU A 170 2.72 18.46 11.27
CA LEU A 170 1.79 19.56 11.45
C LEU A 170 2.17 20.26 12.76
N HIS A 171 2.58 21.51 12.57
CA HIS A 171 3.07 22.53 13.49
C HIS A 171 2.85 22.37 15.02
N PRO A 172 3.76 22.94 15.83
CA PRO A 172 3.60 23.02 17.27
C PRO A 172 2.39 23.90 17.60
N TYR A 173 1.38 23.32 18.24
CA TYR A 173 0.35 24.09 18.93
C TYR A 173 0.99 24.89 20.07
N ARG A 174 1.42 26.13 19.78
CA ARG A 174 1.47 27.21 20.77
C ARG A 174 0.03 27.58 21.12
N TYR A 175 -0.57 26.86 22.06
CA TYR A 175 -1.60 27.44 22.91
C TYR A 175 -0.90 28.38 23.91
N GLN A 176 -0.67 29.64 23.52
CA GLN A 176 -0.62 30.71 24.51
C GLN A 176 -2.06 31.11 24.81
N GLN A 177 -2.52 30.66 25.97
CA GLN A 177 -3.76 31.11 26.59
C GLN A 177 -3.68 32.63 26.79
N ARG A 178 -4.73 33.33 26.36
CA ARG A 178 -5.06 34.66 26.87
C ARG A 178 -5.43 34.52 28.34
N PHE A 179 -4.72 35.23 29.21
CA PHE A 179 -5.29 36.13 30.22
C PHE A 179 -4.31 37.29 30.44
#